data_AF-A0A9D7P4C7-F1
#
_entry.id   AF-A0A9D7P4C7-F1
#
_cell.length_a   1.000
_cell.length_b   1.000
_cell.length_c   1.000
_cell.angle_alpha   90.00
_cell.angle_beta   90.00
_cell.angle_gamma   90.00
#
_symmetry.space_group_name_H-M   'P 1'
#
loop_
_entity.id
_entity.type
_entity.pdbx_description
1 polymer ?
#
loop_
_entity_poly.entity_id
_entity_poly.type
_entity_poly.pdbx_seq_one_letter_code
_entity_poly.pdbx_strand_id
1 'polypeptide(L)'
;MARGRRKKLSSIDKANVLESSQLWRKVVNRIAGDYPDVTLEHGYVDSCAMALVTRPTSFDVIVTENLFGDILSDEASVLTGSLGMLPSASIGGKVDLYEPVHGSAPDIAGKGIANPLGAIASVAMLLNHTCKLDHEAKILEDAIIRALNEGFGTPDLRSQPKKVSTSEMGGVIRRFVEES
;
A
#
# COMPACT_ATOMS: atom_id res chain seq x y z
N MET A 1 -4.48 12.14 3.30
CA MET A 1 -4.55 10.68 3.52
C MET A 1 -5.19 10.32 4.86
N ALA A 2 -4.58 10.64 6.02
CA ALA A 2 -5.09 10.22 7.34
C ALA A 2 -6.56 10.64 7.64
N ARG A 3 -6.97 11.85 7.23
CA ARG A 3 -8.36 12.35 7.43
C ARG A 3 -9.43 11.46 6.78
N GLY A 4 -9.11 10.78 5.68
CA GLY A 4 -10.01 9.85 4.98
C GLY A 4 -9.94 8.41 5.51
N ARG A 5 -9.19 8.18 6.60
CA ARG A 5 -8.98 6.86 7.23
C ARG A 5 -9.34 6.91 8.71
N ARG A 6 -8.52 6.33 9.60
CA ARG A 6 -8.76 6.32 11.06
C ARG A 6 -8.27 7.59 11.75
N LYS A 7 -7.92 8.63 10.98
CA LYS A 7 -7.46 9.93 11.47
C LYS A 7 -6.27 9.82 12.44
N LYS A 8 -5.35 8.88 12.17
CA LYS A 8 -4.12 8.71 12.94
C LYS A 8 -2.90 8.78 12.02
N LEU A 9 -1.90 9.56 12.42
CA LEU A 9 -0.64 9.72 11.72
C LEU A 9 0.53 9.41 12.67
N SER A 10 1.36 8.44 12.31
CA SER A 10 2.60 8.12 13.01
C SER A 10 3.78 8.67 12.22
N SER A 11 4.43 9.71 12.75
CA SER A 11 5.65 10.30 12.21
C SER A 11 6.86 9.55 12.75
N ILE A 12 7.62 8.92 11.86
CA ILE A 12 8.76 8.07 12.21
C ILE A 12 10.06 8.78 11.85
N ASP A 13 10.98 8.82 12.82
CA ASP A 13 12.24 9.55 12.67
C ASP A 13 13.36 8.93 13.53
N LYS A 14 14.52 9.59 13.61
CA LYS A 14 15.58 9.28 14.59
C LYS A 14 16.07 10.54 15.31
N ALA A 15 15.15 11.37 15.80
CA ALA A 15 15.44 12.70 16.36
C ALA A 15 16.35 12.69 17.60
N ASN A 16 16.54 11.55 18.26
CA ASN A 16 17.48 11.39 19.37
C ASN A 16 18.95 11.36 18.94
N VAL A 17 19.22 11.16 17.64
CA VAL A 17 20.59 11.09 17.09
C VAL A 17 20.78 12.05 15.92
N LEU A 18 19.78 12.19 15.04
CA LEU A 18 19.93 12.93 13.78
C LEU A 18 19.29 14.33 13.84
N GLU A 19 20.05 15.37 13.50
CA GLU A 19 19.52 16.73 13.39
C GLU A 19 18.48 16.86 12.27
N SER A 20 18.63 16.11 11.17
CA SER A 20 17.64 16.07 10.08
C SER A 20 16.27 15.63 10.61
N SER A 21 16.25 14.57 11.43
CA SER A 21 15.04 14.08 12.08
C SER A 21 14.49 15.02 13.14
N GLN A 22 15.33 15.81 13.82
CA GLN A 22 14.84 16.87 14.71
C GLN A 22 14.13 17.97 13.92
N LEU A 23 14.68 18.38 12.77
CA LEU A 23 14.04 19.32 11.88
C LEU A 23 12.73 18.75 11.31
N TRP A 24 12.74 17.49 10.86
CA TRP A 24 11.55 16.76 10.44
C TRP A 24 10.43 16.86 11.47
N ARG A 25 10.72 16.47 12.73
CA ARG A 25 9.74 16.50 13.83
C ARG A 25 9.20 17.92 14.09
N LYS A 26 10.07 18.94 14.06
CA LYS A 26 9.64 20.35 14.20
C LYS A 26 8.68 20.76 13.08
N VAL A 27 8.98 20.41 11.84
CA VAL A 27 8.14 20.73 10.67
C VAL A 27 6.81 19.99 10.72
N VAL A 28 6.83 18.68 11.04
CA VAL A 28 5.61 17.87 11.19
C VAL A 28 4.71 18.45 12.28
N ASN A 29 5.26 18.81 13.45
CA ASN A 29 4.47 19.44 14.53
C ASN A 29 3.85 20.78 14.12
N ARG A 30 4.60 21.60 13.36
CA ARG A 30 4.06 22.86 12.85
C ARG A 30 2.87 22.61 11.92
N ILE A 31 3.01 21.68 10.97
CA ILE A 31 1.95 21.35 10.00
C ILE A 31 0.76 20.69 10.70
N ALA A 32 0.98 19.90 11.75
CA ALA A 32 -0.10 19.26 12.51
C ALA A 32 -1.10 20.25 13.11
N GLY A 33 -0.69 21.50 13.36
CA GLY A 33 -1.60 22.57 13.79
C GLY A 33 -2.73 22.85 12.79
N ASP A 34 -2.51 22.57 11.51
CA ASP A 34 -3.52 22.73 10.44
C ASP A 34 -4.51 21.55 10.37
N TYR A 35 -4.26 20.47 11.12
CA TYR A 35 -5.02 19.22 11.09
C TYR A 35 -5.44 18.76 12.50
N PRO A 36 -6.21 19.56 13.25
CA PRO A 36 -6.57 19.26 14.65
C PRO A 36 -7.44 18.01 14.80
N ASP A 37 -8.06 17.52 13.72
CA ASP A 37 -8.88 16.31 13.72
C ASP A 37 -8.07 15.02 13.51
N VAL A 38 -6.74 15.12 13.35
CA VAL A 38 -5.83 13.97 13.17
C VAL A 38 -4.93 13.80 14.39
N THR A 39 -4.96 12.62 14.99
CA THR A 39 -4.04 12.27 16.08
C THR A 39 -2.64 12.06 15.53
N LEU A 40 -1.69 12.90 15.94
CA LEU A 40 -0.27 12.76 15.63
C LEU A 40 0.48 12.04 16.76
N GLU A 41 1.21 11.00 16.41
CA GLU A 41 2.19 10.33 17.29
C GLU A 41 3.57 10.37 16.63
N HIS A 42 4.62 10.50 17.45
CA HIS A 42 6.00 10.36 16.98
C HIS A 42 6.60 9.04 17.47
N GLY A 43 7.35 8.37 16.60
CA GLY A 43 8.06 7.13 16.92
C GLY A 43 9.48 7.14 16.37
N TYR A 44 10.35 6.32 16.94
CA TYR A 44 11.67 6.09 16.36
C TYR A 44 11.65 4.90 15.40
N VAL A 45 12.46 4.94 14.34
CA VAL A 45 12.47 3.92 13.28
C VAL A 45 12.70 2.49 13.81
N ASP A 46 13.59 2.31 14.78
CA ASP A 46 13.85 1.01 15.42
C ASP A 46 12.65 0.50 16.22
N SER A 47 12.03 1.38 17.01
CA SER A 47 10.82 1.05 17.77
C SER A 47 9.62 0.79 16.84
N CYS A 48 9.56 1.49 15.71
CA CYS A 48 8.54 1.30 14.68
C CYS A 48 8.67 -0.06 14.01
N ALA A 49 9.88 -0.46 13.60
CA ALA A 49 10.15 -1.77 13.02
C ALA A 49 9.68 -2.90 13.96
N MET A 50 10.10 -2.86 15.24
CA MET A 50 9.61 -3.81 16.24
C MET A 50 8.08 -3.80 16.39
N ALA A 51 7.46 -2.63 16.35
CA ALA A 51 6.02 -2.48 16.49
C ALA A 51 5.24 -2.95 15.25
N LEU A 52 5.80 -2.85 14.04
CA LEU A 52 5.20 -3.40 12.82
C LEU A 52 5.06 -4.91 12.95
N VAL A 53 6.08 -5.60 13.46
CA VAL A 53 6.01 -7.06 13.66
C VAL A 53 5.07 -7.45 14.79
N THR A 54 5.16 -6.77 15.94
CA THR A 54 4.47 -7.20 17.17
C THR A 54 3.03 -6.70 17.30
N ARG A 55 2.72 -5.54 16.70
CA ARG A 55 1.42 -4.86 16.82
C ARG A 55 1.05 -4.04 15.57
N PRO A 56 1.06 -4.64 14.37
CA PRO A 56 0.86 -3.92 13.09
C PRO A 56 -0.45 -3.13 13.02
N THR A 57 -1.51 -3.62 13.69
CA THR A 57 -2.84 -2.98 13.73
C THR A 57 -2.88 -1.64 14.47
N SER A 58 -1.80 -1.27 15.17
CA SER A 58 -1.68 0.00 15.89
C SER A 58 -1.50 1.22 14.98
N PHE A 59 -1.07 1.01 13.73
CA PHE A 59 -0.72 2.05 12.76
C PHE A 59 -1.85 2.29 11.77
N ASP A 60 -2.07 3.54 11.34
CA ASP A 60 -3.00 3.91 10.26
C ASP A 60 -2.25 4.47 9.05
N VAL A 61 -1.63 5.65 9.21
CA VAL A 61 -0.73 6.24 8.22
C VAL A 61 0.64 6.44 8.87
N ILE A 62 1.68 5.95 8.22
CA ILE A 62 3.08 6.18 8.60
C ILE A 62 3.65 7.24 7.67
N VAL A 63 4.30 8.27 8.22
CA VAL A 63 5.04 9.28 7.47
C VAL A 63 6.48 9.30 7.95
N THR A 64 7.44 9.27 7.02
CA THR A 64 8.86 9.10 7.34
C THR A 64 9.76 9.58 6.20
N GLU A 65 11.05 9.73 6.47
CA GLU A 65 12.08 10.08 5.49
C GLU A 65 12.31 8.93 4.49
N ASN A 66 12.91 9.23 3.33
CA ASN A 66 13.05 8.27 2.22
C ASN A 66 13.68 6.92 2.65
N LEU A 67 14.87 6.94 3.27
CA LEU A 67 15.56 5.72 3.69
C LEU A 67 14.75 4.89 4.71
N PHE A 68 14.10 5.55 5.65
CA PHE A 68 13.26 4.85 6.63
C PHE A 68 11.97 4.33 5.99
N GLY A 69 11.45 5.05 5.00
CA GLY A 69 10.29 4.65 4.21
C GLY A 69 10.56 3.36 3.47
N ASP A 70 11.66 3.30 2.73
CA ASP A 70 12.13 2.13 1.98
C ASP A 70 12.19 0.87 2.86
N ILE A 71 12.84 0.98 4.02
CA ILE A 71 12.97 -0.14 4.98
C ILE A 71 11.60 -0.54 5.55
N LEU A 72 10.83 0.41 6.05
CA LEU A 72 9.56 0.12 6.73
C LEU A 72 8.47 -0.33 5.76
N SER A 73 8.48 0.12 4.51
CA SER A 73 7.53 -0.34 3.49
C SER A 73 7.80 -1.79 3.11
N ASP A 74 9.07 -2.17 2.97
CA ASP A 74 9.45 -3.56 2.72
C ASP A 74 9.09 -4.46 3.90
N GLU A 75 9.36 -4.03 5.13
CA GLU A 75 8.97 -4.75 6.33
C GLU A 75 7.44 -4.94 6.40
N ALA A 76 6.67 -3.87 6.15
CA ALA A 76 5.21 -3.93 6.12
C ALA A 76 4.71 -4.86 5.00
N SER A 77 5.39 -4.90 3.85
CA SER A 77 5.02 -5.76 2.73
C SER A 77 5.05 -7.25 3.11
N VAL A 78 6.05 -7.67 3.88
CA VAL A 78 6.22 -9.06 4.31
C VAL A 78 5.09 -9.51 5.23
N LEU A 79 4.61 -8.62 6.09
CA LEU A 79 3.50 -8.90 7.03
C LEU A 79 2.18 -9.20 6.32
N THR A 80 1.99 -8.68 5.10
CA THR A 80 0.77 -8.94 4.32
C THR A 80 0.72 -10.34 3.70
N GLY A 81 1.86 -11.04 3.63
CA GLY A 81 1.95 -12.41 3.15
C GLY A 81 1.85 -12.58 1.62
N SER A 82 1.60 -11.51 0.85
CA SER A 82 1.67 -11.55 -0.62
C SER A 82 2.11 -10.19 -1.20
N LEU A 83 3.38 -10.12 -1.60
CA LEU A 83 3.96 -8.97 -2.30
C LEU A 83 3.23 -8.68 -3.63
N GLY A 84 2.70 -9.72 -4.28
CA GLY A 84 1.96 -9.63 -5.55
C GLY A 84 0.68 -8.80 -5.47
N MET A 85 0.20 -8.51 -4.27
CA MET A 85 -1.05 -7.77 -4.03
C MET A 85 -0.85 -6.27 -3.82
N LEU A 86 0.38 -5.80 -3.62
CA LEU A 86 0.64 -4.47 -3.08
C LEU A 86 0.78 -3.43 -4.21
N PRO A 87 -0.11 -2.42 -4.26
CA PRO A 87 0.03 -1.31 -5.17
C PRO A 87 0.93 -0.20 -4.60
N SER A 88 1.42 0.68 -5.48
CA SER A 88 2.18 1.88 -5.13
C SER A 88 1.78 3.07 -5.98
N ALA A 89 1.95 4.27 -5.42
CA ALA A 89 1.78 5.53 -6.13
C ALA A 89 2.84 6.56 -5.68
N SER A 90 3.55 7.13 -6.65
CA SER A 90 4.46 8.26 -6.49
C SER A 90 3.79 9.52 -7.06
N ILE A 91 3.34 10.41 -6.17
CA ILE A 91 2.49 11.56 -6.50
C ILE A 91 3.23 12.87 -6.24
N GLY A 92 3.02 13.88 -7.09
CA GLY A 92 3.54 15.24 -6.90
C GLY A 92 4.77 15.60 -7.74
N GLY A 93 5.14 14.73 -8.70
CA GLY A 93 6.10 15.05 -9.76
C GLY A 93 5.46 15.83 -10.92
N LYS A 94 6.15 15.91 -12.06
CA LYS A 94 5.56 16.44 -13.32
C LYS A 94 4.41 15.55 -13.83
N VAL A 95 4.51 14.26 -13.54
CA VAL A 95 3.52 13.23 -13.80
C VAL A 95 3.46 12.34 -12.55
N ASP A 96 2.27 11.84 -12.24
CA ASP A 96 2.10 10.83 -11.20
C ASP A 96 2.45 9.45 -11.78
N LEU A 97 3.09 8.60 -10.98
CA LEU A 97 3.50 7.24 -11.35
C LEU A 97 2.79 6.22 -10.45
N TYR A 98 2.25 5.16 -11.07
CA TYR A 98 1.53 4.08 -10.39
C TYR A 98 2.11 2.73 -10.82
N GLU A 99 2.51 1.91 -9.85
CA GLU A 99 3.20 0.65 -10.12
C GLU A 99 2.98 -0.36 -8.98
N PRO A 100 3.00 -1.68 -9.27
CA PRO A 100 3.06 -2.67 -8.20
C PRO A 100 4.40 -2.61 -7.47
N VAL A 101 4.40 -2.93 -6.17
CA VAL A 101 5.63 -2.94 -5.35
C VAL A 101 6.55 -4.12 -5.70
N HIS A 102 6.01 -5.20 -6.26
CA HIS A 102 6.82 -6.34 -6.65
C HIS A 102 7.72 -6.01 -7.85
N GLY A 103 8.96 -6.49 -7.82
CA GLY A 103 9.88 -6.38 -8.96
C GLY A 103 9.46 -7.22 -10.18
N SER A 104 10.35 -7.30 -11.17
CA SER A 104 10.07 -7.95 -12.45
C SER A 104 9.95 -9.48 -12.40
N ALA A 105 10.24 -10.11 -11.26
CA ALA A 105 10.23 -11.57 -11.02
C ALA A 105 10.74 -12.41 -12.23
N PRO A 106 12.04 -12.29 -12.60
CA PRO A 106 12.59 -12.87 -13.83
C PRO A 106 12.44 -14.39 -13.92
N ASP A 107 12.41 -15.06 -12.78
CA ASP A 107 12.25 -16.51 -12.63
C ASP A 107 10.88 -17.02 -13.09
N ILE A 108 9.84 -16.18 -13.12
CA ILE A 108 8.49 -16.53 -13.56
C ILE A 108 8.02 -15.78 -14.81
N ALA A 109 8.86 -14.92 -15.38
CA ALA A 109 8.56 -14.17 -16.59
C ALA A 109 8.14 -15.10 -17.73
N GLY A 110 7.05 -14.75 -18.43
CA GLY A 110 6.51 -15.53 -19.55
C GLY A 110 5.80 -16.83 -19.17
N LYS A 111 5.72 -17.21 -17.88
CA LYS A 111 5.07 -18.46 -17.43
C LYS A 111 3.57 -18.32 -17.16
N GLY A 112 3.02 -17.11 -17.22
CA GLY A 112 1.59 -16.85 -16.99
C GLY A 112 1.14 -17.10 -15.54
N ILE A 113 2.04 -17.00 -14.57
CA ILE A 113 1.77 -17.25 -13.14
C ILE A 113 2.02 -16.04 -12.24
N ALA A 114 2.39 -14.89 -12.81
CA ALA A 114 2.54 -13.65 -12.06
C ALA A 114 1.19 -13.19 -11.51
N ASN A 115 1.18 -12.64 -10.29
CA ASN A 115 -0.01 -12.07 -9.68
C ASN A 115 -0.29 -10.68 -10.27
N PRO A 116 -1.41 -10.46 -11.00
CA PRO A 116 -1.70 -9.16 -11.59
C PRO A 116 -2.35 -8.19 -10.59
N LEU A 117 -2.73 -8.63 -9.39
CA LEU A 117 -3.61 -7.87 -8.50
C LEU A 117 -2.97 -6.58 -7.98
N GLY A 118 -1.66 -6.56 -7.69
CA GLY A 118 -0.96 -5.33 -7.31
C GLY A 118 -0.94 -4.28 -8.43
N ALA A 119 -0.78 -4.70 -9.69
CA ALA A 119 -0.83 -3.80 -10.84
C ALA A 119 -2.25 -3.26 -11.05
N ILE A 120 -3.27 -4.11 -10.93
CA ILE A 120 -4.68 -3.70 -11.02
C ILE A 120 -5.05 -2.74 -9.88
N ALA A 121 -4.62 -3.02 -8.65
CA ALA A 121 -4.82 -2.13 -7.52
C ALA A 121 -4.10 -0.78 -7.70
N SER A 122 -2.98 -0.75 -8.41
CA SER A 122 -2.29 0.50 -8.78
C SER A 122 -3.11 1.33 -9.78
N VAL A 123 -3.88 0.67 -10.66
CA VAL A 123 -4.87 1.36 -11.51
C VAL A 123 -6.01 1.94 -10.67
N ALA A 124 -6.47 1.24 -9.62
CA ALA A 124 -7.46 1.80 -8.70
C ALA A 124 -6.92 3.08 -8.02
N MET A 125 -5.65 3.08 -7.60
CA MET A 125 -4.99 4.29 -7.08
C MET A 125 -4.93 5.42 -8.11
N LEU A 126 -4.64 5.12 -9.38
CA LEU A 126 -4.67 6.11 -10.48
C LEU A 126 -6.04 6.73 -10.65
N LEU A 127 -7.08 5.89 -10.70
CA LEU A 127 -8.47 6.33 -10.85
C LEU A 127 -8.86 7.26 -9.70
N ASN A 128 -8.50 6.90 -8.47
CA ASN A 128 -8.78 7.68 -7.28
C ASN A 128 -7.99 9.02 -7.26
N HIS A 129 -6.66 8.93 -7.35
CA HIS A 129 -5.77 10.06 -7.06
C HIS A 129 -5.62 11.04 -8.22
N THR A 130 -5.45 10.56 -9.45
CA THR A 130 -5.26 11.43 -10.62
C THR A 130 -6.57 11.70 -11.34
N CYS A 131 -7.39 10.67 -11.61
CA CYS A 131 -8.62 10.84 -12.40
C CYS A 131 -9.81 11.37 -11.59
N LYS A 132 -9.76 11.32 -10.26
CA LYS A 132 -10.87 11.70 -9.36
C LYS A 132 -12.15 10.89 -9.63
N LEU A 133 -11.97 9.62 -10.00
CA LEU A 133 -13.00 8.63 -10.28
C LEU A 133 -13.11 7.67 -9.08
N ASP A 134 -13.57 8.21 -7.95
CA ASP A 134 -13.64 7.48 -6.67
C ASP A 134 -14.55 6.24 -6.75
N HIS A 135 -15.65 6.35 -7.50
CA HIS A 135 -16.62 5.26 -7.68
C HIS A 135 -16.03 4.10 -8.47
N GLU A 136 -15.37 4.39 -9.59
CA GLU A 136 -14.74 3.41 -10.47
C GLU A 136 -13.53 2.75 -9.78
N ALA A 137 -12.74 3.52 -9.03
CA ALA A 137 -11.68 2.99 -8.19
C ALA A 137 -12.25 1.99 -7.17
N LYS A 138 -13.37 2.33 -6.53
CA LYS A 138 -14.03 1.48 -5.54
C LYS A 138 -14.57 0.18 -6.13
N ILE A 139 -15.19 0.23 -7.31
CA ILE A 139 -15.63 -0.97 -8.04
C ILE A 139 -14.44 -1.91 -8.28
N LEU A 140 -13.29 -1.37 -8.70
CA LEU A 140 -12.11 -2.18 -8.97
C LEU A 140 -11.54 -2.83 -7.69
N GLU A 141 -11.47 -2.08 -6.59
CA GLU A 141 -11.06 -2.60 -5.28
C GLU A 141 -12.02 -3.71 -4.79
N ASP A 142 -13.33 -3.49 -4.92
CA ASP A 142 -14.35 -4.44 -4.50
C ASP A 142 -14.33 -5.71 -5.36
N ALA A 143 -14.03 -5.60 -6.66
CA ALA A 143 -13.82 -6.75 -7.54
C ALA A 143 -12.62 -7.62 -7.09
N ILE A 144 -11.52 -6.99 -6.66
CA ILE A 144 -10.35 -7.70 -6.09
C ILE A 144 -10.75 -8.43 -4.81
N ILE A 145 -11.42 -7.73 -3.89
CA ILE A 145 -11.88 -8.31 -2.62
C ILE A 145 -12.84 -9.48 -2.87
N ARG A 146 -13.78 -9.32 -3.81
CA ARG A 146 -14.72 -10.37 -4.21
C ARG A 146 -14.00 -11.59 -4.76
N ALA A 147 -13.02 -11.42 -5.64
CA ALA A 147 -12.24 -12.54 -6.18
C ALA A 147 -11.52 -13.34 -5.11
N LEU A 148 -10.89 -12.66 -4.15
CA LEU A 148 -10.22 -13.32 -3.02
C LEU A 148 -11.22 -14.03 -2.11
N ASN A 149 -12.38 -13.43 -1.85
CA ASN A 149 -13.44 -14.04 -1.03
C ASN A 149 -14.10 -15.26 -1.70
N GLU A 150 -14.21 -15.25 -3.03
CA GLU A 150 -14.69 -16.39 -3.81
C GLU A 150 -13.63 -17.49 -4.00
N GLY A 151 -12.43 -17.30 -3.43
CA GLY A 151 -11.39 -18.31 -3.35
C GLY A 151 -10.39 -18.31 -4.51
N PHE A 152 -10.43 -17.31 -5.40
CA PHE A 152 -9.51 -17.21 -6.53
C PHE A 152 -8.15 -16.67 -6.08
N GLY A 153 -7.06 -17.25 -6.57
CA GLY A 153 -5.71 -16.78 -6.33
C GLY A 153 -4.72 -17.27 -7.38
N THR A 154 -3.70 -16.47 -7.66
CA THR A 154 -2.52 -16.93 -8.43
C THR A 154 -1.63 -17.84 -7.56
N PRO A 155 -0.63 -18.55 -8.14
CA PRO A 155 0.18 -19.51 -7.40
C PRO A 155 0.92 -18.98 -6.16
N ASP A 156 1.25 -17.68 -6.11
CA ASP A 156 1.84 -17.02 -4.94
C ASP A 156 0.88 -16.95 -3.75
N LEU A 157 -0.43 -16.84 -4.00
CA LEU A 157 -1.49 -16.78 -2.98
C LEU A 157 -1.83 -18.16 -2.45
N ARG A 158 -0.90 -18.80 -1.73
CA ARG A 158 -0.95 -20.22 -1.33
C ARG A 158 -2.23 -20.63 -0.61
N SER A 159 -2.83 -19.74 0.20
CA SER A 159 -4.08 -20.00 0.94
C SER A 159 -5.33 -20.14 0.07
N GLN A 160 -5.32 -19.66 -1.17
CA GLN A 160 -6.51 -19.65 -2.02
C GLN A 160 -6.80 -21.03 -2.63
N PRO A 161 -8.03 -21.56 -2.55
CA PRO A 161 -8.36 -22.89 -3.03
C PRO A 161 -8.40 -23.00 -4.56
N LYS A 162 -8.75 -21.93 -5.28
CA LYS A 162 -8.84 -21.92 -6.76
C LYS A 162 -7.60 -21.24 -7.34
N LYS A 163 -6.61 -22.04 -7.74
CA LYS A 163 -5.42 -21.53 -8.43
C LYS A 163 -5.74 -21.19 -9.88
N VAL A 164 -5.42 -19.97 -10.29
CA VAL A 164 -5.62 -19.47 -11.66
C VAL A 164 -4.34 -18.84 -12.21
N SER A 165 -4.20 -18.82 -13.53
CA SER A 165 -3.14 -18.09 -14.23
C SER A 165 -3.32 -16.57 -14.14
N THR A 166 -2.28 -15.81 -14.55
CA THR A 166 -2.33 -14.34 -14.65
C THR A 166 -3.52 -13.86 -15.47
N SER A 167 -3.73 -14.45 -16.67
CA SER A 167 -4.79 -14.03 -17.58
C SER A 167 -6.18 -14.40 -17.05
N GLU A 168 -6.32 -15.57 -16.44
CA GLU A 168 -7.58 -16.00 -15.82
C GLU A 168 -7.93 -15.10 -14.63
N MET A 169 -6.96 -14.73 -13.80
CA MET A 169 -7.18 -13.77 -12.71
C MET A 169 -7.67 -12.42 -13.25
N GLY A 170 -7.02 -11.89 -14.29
CA GLY A 170 -7.48 -10.66 -14.96
C GLY A 170 -8.92 -10.79 -15.51
N GLY A 171 -9.26 -11.94 -16.08
CA GLY A 171 -10.61 -12.24 -16.55
C GLY A 171 -11.66 -12.28 -15.43
N VAL A 172 -11.31 -12.86 -14.28
CA VAL A 172 -12.18 -12.88 -13.08
C VAL A 172 -12.46 -11.47 -12.60
N ILE A 173 -11.43 -10.63 -12.47
CA ILE A 173 -11.60 -9.23 -12.06
C ILE A 173 -12.48 -8.47 -13.04
N ARG A 174 -12.19 -8.57 -14.35
CA ARG A 174 -12.99 -7.92 -15.39
C ARG A 174 -14.47 -8.29 -15.28
N ARG A 175 -14.78 -9.59 -15.14
CA ARG A 175 -16.17 -10.05 -15.00
C ARG A 175 -16.86 -9.39 -13.80
N PHE A 176 -16.20 -9.33 -12.65
CA PHE A 176 -16.81 -8.72 -11.46
C PHE A 176 -17.01 -7.21 -11.58
N VAL A 177 -16.12 -6.51 -12.29
CA VAL A 177 -16.33 -5.10 -12.64
C VAL A 177 -17.53 -4.92 -13.57
N GLU A 178 -17.73 -5.79 -14.56
CA GLU A 178 -18.87 -5.75 -15.49
C GLU A 178 -20.22 -6.09 -14.81
N GLU A 179 -20.21 -6.80 -13.68
CA GLU A 179 -21.39 -7.16 -12.89
C GLU A 179 -21.78 -6.11 -11.83
N SER A 180 -20.96 -5.06 -11.64
CA SER A 180 -21.13 -4.06 -10.56
C SER A 180 -21.98 -2.85 -10.96
#